data_AF-D1QWD2-F1
#
_entry.id   AF-D1QWD2-F1
#
_cell.length_a   1.000
_cell.length_b   1.000
_cell.length_c   1.000
_cell.angle_alpha   90.00
_cell.angle_beta   90.00
_cell.angle_gamma   90.00
#
_symmetry.space_group_name_H-M   'P 1'
#
loop_
_entity.id
_entity.type
_entity.pdbx_description
1 polymer ?
#
loop_
_entity_poly.entity_id
_entity_poly.type
_entity_poly.pdbx_seq_one_letter_code
_entity_poly.pdbx_strand_id
1 'polypeptide(L)'
;MGKVHIIEQAVSAMKQQWGESGLNIIYDLTPQSNPILKGRVNIIGIDFPCLVENEVNSINIGRIQDLIKGCAELQNTPILLIAQYVQPGVYSILRTAGINFVDTVGNYQILYTKGKKLIFQLSHTGEKAPIALNKAYPIFQEAGLKVIFYLLQDVDNVGKTFREIKEQCDVSLGTIKNVLDELEARKFVLTTKRKRILKDKRRLLDLWVENYHHVLKPKLLVKHFAFRDEQSKAQWDKIVLPEGICWGGECAAYQVNGYLTPQKFEIYTDVAWGNLMKTGAMRATEGEITMYQKFWKGSTMPIILIYADLLGDGNSRSIEAANKILNDELSNFK
;
A
#
# COMPACT_ATOMS: atom_id res chain seq x y z
N MET A 1 2.70 -16.40 5.42
CA MET A 1 3.80 -17.37 5.60
C MET A 1 4.79 -16.79 6.61
N GLY A 2 5.38 -17.58 7.51
CA GLY A 2 6.39 -17.06 8.45
C GLY A 2 7.72 -16.79 7.74
N LYS A 3 8.48 -15.76 8.17
CA LYS A 3 9.76 -15.38 7.52
C LYS A 3 10.81 -16.51 7.54
N VAL A 4 10.82 -17.33 8.59
CA VAL A 4 11.66 -18.54 8.72
C VAL A 4 11.39 -19.53 7.57
N HIS A 5 10.11 -19.77 7.28
CA HIS A 5 9.72 -20.75 6.26
C HIS A 5 10.11 -20.34 4.84
N ILE A 6 10.19 -19.03 4.56
CA ILE A 6 10.66 -18.50 3.27
C ILE A 6 12.14 -18.86 3.04
N ILE A 7 12.98 -18.80 4.09
CA ILE A 7 14.41 -19.15 3.99
C ILE A 7 14.58 -20.64 3.65
N GLU A 8 13.85 -21.51 4.35
CA GLU A 8 13.90 -22.96 4.12
C GLU A 8 13.50 -23.32 2.68
N GLN A 9 12.42 -22.73 2.18
CA GLN A 9 11.94 -22.97 0.82
C GLN A 9 12.92 -22.46 -0.23
N ALA A 10 13.47 -21.26 -0.05
CA ALA A 10 14.47 -20.70 -0.97
C ALA A 10 15.74 -21.55 -1.03
N VAL A 11 16.24 -22.01 0.13
CA VAL A 11 17.40 -22.92 0.19
C VAL A 11 17.07 -24.26 -0.46
N SER A 12 15.88 -24.82 -0.23
CA SER A 12 15.44 -26.07 -0.85
C SER A 12 15.35 -25.95 -2.37
N ALA A 13 14.73 -24.88 -2.88
CA ALA A 13 14.62 -24.63 -4.32
C ALA A 13 15.98 -24.47 -4.97
N MET A 14 16.90 -23.74 -4.31
CA MET A 14 18.28 -23.63 -4.77
C MET A 14 18.94 -25.00 -4.79
N LYS A 15 18.90 -25.80 -3.71
CA LYS A 15 19.51 -27.15 -3.65
C LYS A 15 19.02 -28.08 -4.75
N GLN A 16 17.72 -28.09 -5.04
CA GLN A 16 17.12 -28.96 -6.07
C GLN A 16 17.74 -28.75 -7.46
N GLN A 17 18.16 -27.54 -7.79
CA GLN A 17 18.77 -27.24 -9.10
C GLN A 17 20.21 -27.78 -9.25
N TRP A 18 20.89 -28.11 -8.15
CA TRP A 18 22.28 -28.58 -8.18
C TRP A 18 22.43 -30.10 -8.10
N GLY A 19 21.33 -30.85 -7.97
CA GLY A 19 21.33 -32.32 -7.98
C GLY A 19 22.20 -32.98 -6.90
N GLU A 20 22.57 -34.23 -7.12
CA GLU A 20 23.36 -35.06 -6.17
C GLU A 20 24.81 -34.59 -5.97
N SER A 21 25.33 -33.71 -6.83
CA SER A 21 26.66 -33.09 -6.67
C SER A 21 26.73 -32.05 -5.55
N GLY A 22 25.58 -31.70 -4.96
CA GLY A 22 25.43 -31.05 -3.65
C GLY A 22 26.28 -29.80 -3.41
N LEU A 23 25.79 -28.63 -3.84
CA LEU A 23 26.35 -27.38 -3.34
C LEU A 23 26.16 -27.33 -1.81
N ASN A 24 27.24 -27.20 -1.04
CA ASN A 24 27.14 -27.13 0.42
C ASN A 24 26.45 -25.82 0.82
N ILE A 25 25.16 -25.93 1.11
CA ILE A 25 24.30 -24.84 1.55
C ILE A 25 23.70 -25.22 2.90
N ILE A 26 24.05 -24.46 3.93
CA ILE A 26 23.58 -24.64 5.31
C ILE A 26 22.96 -23.31 5.73
N TYR A 27 21.95 -23.33 6.60
CA TYR A 27 21.37 -22.11 7.13
C TYR A 27 21.24 -22.19 8.64
N ASP A 28 21.37 -21.04 9.29
CA ASP A 28 21.20 -20.85 10.72
C ASP A 28 20.17 -19.73 10.94
N LEU A 29 19.11 -20.06 11.67
CA LEU A 29 17.99 -19.16 11.98
C LEU A 29 18.02 -18.64 13.41
N THR A 30 19.13 -18.82 14.11
CA THR A 30 19.33 -18.21 15.43
C THR A 30 19.13 -16.69 15.34
N PRO A 31 18.50 -16.09 16.37
CA PRO A 31 18.31 -14.64 16.42
C PRO A 31 19.64 -13.90 16.23
N GLN A 32 19.69 -13.02 15.24
CA GLN A 32 20.86 -12.20 14.97
C GLN A 32 20.86 -10.98 15.91
N SER A 33 22.05 -10.43 16.18
CA SER A 33 22.21 -9.16 16.90
C SER A 33 21.39 -8.04 16.28
N ASN A 34 21.29 -8.03 14.94
CA ASN A 34 20.46 -7.12 14.18
C ASN A 34 19.06 -7.71 13.94
N PRO A 35 17.98 -7.12 14.47
CA PRO A 35 16.63 -7.65 14.34
C PRO A 35 16.09 -7.61 12.90
N ILE A 36 16.71 -6.84 12.00
CA ILE A 36 16.37 -6.80 10.57
C ILE A 36 16.75 -8.12 9.89
N LEU A 37 17.89 -8.69 10.30
CA LEU A 37 18.40 -9.95 9.79
C LEU A 37 17.65 -11.13 10.41
N LYS A 38 17.21 -12.06 9.56
CA LYS A 38 16.34 -13.18 9.97
C LYS A 38 17.06 -14.53 10.04
N GLY A 39 18.34 -14.53 9.75
CA GLY A 39 19.20 -15.71 9.79
C GLY A 39 20.46 -15.49 8.96
N ARG A 40 21.21 -16.57 8.75
CA ARG A 40 22.37 -16.63 7.88
C ARG A 40 22.25 -17.86 6.98
N VAL A 41 22.68 -17.74 5.73
CA VAL A 41 22.83 -18.87 4.82
C VAL A 41 24.32 -18.96 4.45
N ASN A 42 24.93 -20.09 4.75
CA ASN A 42 26.27 -20.44 4.31
C ASN A 42 26.19 -21.05 2.90
N ILE A 43 26.92 -20.49 1.94
CA ILE A 43 26.98 -20.95 0.55
C ILE A 43 28.44 -21.12 0.17
N ILE A 44 28.85 -22.37 -0.08
CA ILE A 44 30.26 -22.70 -0.41
C ILE A 44 31.22 -22.16 0.66
N GLY A 45 30.87 -22.30 1.93
CA GLY A 45 31.70 -21.87 3.06
C GLY A 45 31.68 -20.38 3.37
N ILE A 46 30.83 -19.58 2.69
CA ILE A 46 30.69 -18.15 2.94
C ILE A 46 29.33 -17.84 3.55
N ASP A 47 29.32 -17.11 4.66
CA ASP A 47 28.08 -16.70 5.34
C ASP A 47 27.48 -15.44 4.73
N PHE A 48 26.20 -15.55 4.37
CA PHE A 48 25.37 -14.43 3.93
C PHE A 48 24.28 -14.17 4.96
N PRO A 49 24.27 -13.02 5.64
CA PRO A 49 23.14 -12.64 6.47
C PRO A 49 21.90 -12.37 5.62
N CYS A 50 20.74 -12.80 6.12
CA CYS A 50 19.52 -12.85 5.35
C CYS A 50 18.57 -11.71 5.68
N LEU A 51 18.22 -10.93 4.65
CA LEU A 51 17.08 -10.02 4.68
C LEU A 51 15.89 -10.72 4.04
N VAL A 52 14.74 -10.78 4.74
CA VAL A 52 13.56 -11.52 4.25
C VAL A 52 12.40 -10.58 3.94
N GLU A 53 11.97 -10.63 2.69
CA GLU A 53 10.83 -9.90 2.13
C GLU A 53 9.75 -10.88 1.65
N ASN A 54 8.51 -10.41 1.53
CA ASN A 54 7.44 -11.26 1.01
C ASN A 54 7.57 -11.43 -0.51
N GLU A 55 7.79 -10.33 -1.22
CA GLU A 55 8.02 -10.25 -2.66
C GLU A 55 9.02 -9.11 -2.90
N VAL A 56 9.79 -9.18 -4.00
CA VAL A 56 10.69 -8.09 -4.40
C VAL A 56 10.32 -7.65 -5.82
N ASN A 57 9.93 -6.39 -5.95
CA ASN A 57 9.39 -5.82 -7.19
C ASN A 57 9.75 -4.33 -7.31
N SER A 58 9.37 -3.71 -8.43
CA SER A 58 9.72 -2.30 -8.72
C SER A 58 9.14 -1.29 -7.72
N ILE A 59 8.10 -1.64 -6.96
CA ILE A 59 7.47 -0.75 -5.98
C ILE A 59 8.29 -0.71 -4.69
N ASN A 60 8.77 -1.86 -4.21
CA ASN A 60 9.44 -1.95 -2.91
C ASN A 60 10.97 -1.96 -2.96
N ILE A 61 11.56 -2.07 -4.16
CA ILE A 61 13.02 -2.13 -4.31
C ILE A 61 13.74 -0.90 -3.75
N GLY A 62 13.15 0.31 -3.89
CA GLY A 62 13.71 1.55 -3.32
C GLY A 62 13.83 1.47 -1.80
N ARG A 63 12.74 1.08 -1.12
CA ARG A 63 12.73 0.87 0.33
C ARG A 63 13.78 -0.14 0.79
N ILE A 64 13.96 -1.23 0.04
CA ILE A 64 14.95 -2.27 0.38
C ILE A 64 16.37 -1.71 0.28
N GLN A 65 16.67 -0.93 -0.77
CA GLN A 65 17.96 -0.29 -0.93
C GLN A 65 18.23 0.75 0.16
N ASP A 66 17.23 1.54 0.53
CA ASP A 66 17.35 2.54 1.59
C ASP A 66 17.56 1.89 2.96
N LEU A 67 16.90 0.75 3.22
CA LEU A 67 17.12 -0.04 4.43
C LEU A 67 18.56 -0.56 4.52
N ILE A 68 19.11 -1.07 3.42
CA ILE A 68 20.49 -1.58 3.38
C ILE A 68 21.49 -0.42 3.54
N LYS A 69 21.27 0.71 2.87
CA LYS A 69 22.10 1.91 3.00
C LYS A 69 22.02 2.52 4.40
N GLY A 70 20.86 2.50 5.04
CA GLY A 70 20.64 3.04 6.37
C GLY A 70 21.30 2.24 7.50
N CYS A 71 21.79 1.03 7.22
CA CYS A 71 22.38 0.14 8.23
C CYS A 71 23.87 -0.11 7.94
N ALA A 72 24.76 0.49 8.73
CA ALA A 72 26.22 0.40 8.52
C ALA A 72 26.75 -1.05 8.51
N GLU A 73 26.15 -1.94 9.31
CA GLU A 73 26.48 -3.38 9.36
C GLU A 73 26.21 -4.10 8.02
N LEU A 74 25.22 -3.61 7.27
CA LEU A 74 24.78 -4.18 6.00
C LEU A 74 25.61 -3.68 4.81
N GLN A 75 26.25 -2.51 4.90
CA GLN A 75 26.97 -1.90 3.78
C GLN A 75 28.24 -2.67 3.35
N ASN A 76 28.90 -3.36 4.29
CA ASN A 76 30.17 -4.06 4.04
C ASN A 76 30.04 -5.59 4.09
N THR A 77 28.82 -6.11 4.11
CA THR A 77 28.54 -7.53 4.29
C THR A 77 27.81 -8.06 3.06
N PRO A 78 28.16 -9.26 2.55
CA PRO A 78 27.44 -9.84 1.42
C PRO A 78 26.06 -10.31 1.88
N ILE A 79 25.05 -9.43 1.78
CA ILE A 79 23.67 -9.75 2.15
C ILE A 79 23.07 -10.69 1.11
N LEU A 80 22.22 -11.60 1.59
CA LEU A 80 21.30 -12.38 0.76
C LEU A 80 19.86 -11.93 1.01
N LEU A 81 19.25 -11.29 0.01
CA LEU A 81 17.84 -10.95 0.00
C LEU A 81 17.03 -12.20 -0.38
N ILE A 82 16.15 -12.62 0.52
CA ILE A 82 15.32 -13.82 0.35
C ILE A 82 13.86 -13.39 0.25
N ALA A 83 13.15 -13.86 -0.79
CA ALA A 83 11.73 -13.57 -0.99
C ALA A 83 10.95 -14.78 -1.50
N GLN A 84 9.61 -14.72 -1.49
CA GLN A 84 8.83 -15.76 -2.16
C GLN A 84 9.07 -15.72 -3.68
N TYR A 85 9.13 -14.51 -4.24
CA TYR A 85 9.46 -14.28 -5.64
C TYR A 85 10.21 -12.97 -5.81
N VAL A 86 11.23 -12.97 -6.67
CA VAL A 86 11.92 -11.76 -7.13
C VAL A 86 11.55 -11.52 -8.58
N GLN A 87 10.94 -10.37 -8.89
CA GLN A 87 10.47 -10.09 -10.24
C GLN A 87 11.65 -9.83 -11.21
N PRO A 88 11.58 -10.30 -12.47
CA PRO A 88 12.65 -10.06 -13.44
C PRO A 88 13.01 -8.59 -13.66
N GLY A 89 12.03 -7.69 -13.52
CA GLY A 89 12.22 -6.25 -13.70
C GLY A 89 13.21 -5.59 -12.73
N VAL A 90 13.54 -6.25 -11.60
CA VAL A 90 14.45 -5.70 -10.58
C VAL A 90 15.81 -6.38 -10.51
N TYR A 91 16.07 -7.40 -11.36
CA TYR A 91 17.35 -8.11 -11.36
C TYR A 91 18.54 -7.21 -11.64
N SER A 92 18.43 -6.30 -12.61
CA SER A 92 19.48 -5.35 -12.96
C SER A 92 19.76 -4.36 -11.84
N ILE A 93 18.72 -3.91 -11.13
CA ILE A 93 18.81 -3.00 -10.00
C ILE A 93 19.55 -3.67 -8.84
N LEU A 94 19.15 -4.90 -8.48
CA LEU A 94 19.82 -5.69 -7.44
C LEU A 94 21.28 -5.97 -7.79
N ARG A 95 21.56 -6.35 -9.04
CA ARG A 95 22.93 -6.58 -9.53
C ARG A 95 23.80 -5.34 -9.41
N THR A 96 23.30 -4.19 -9.87
CA THR A 96 24.04 -2.92 -9.83
C THR A 96 24.30 -2.46 -8.40
N ALA A 97 23.36 -2.74 -7.49
CA ALA A 97 23.50 -2.45 -6.07
C ALA A 97 24.38 -3.46 -5.31
N GLY A 98 24.88 -4.51 -5.96
CA GLY A 98 25.67 -5.57 -5.31
C GLY A 98 24.89 -6.43 -4.32
N ILE A 99 23.55 -6.48 -4.46
CA ILE A 99 22.67 -7.24 -3.55
C ILE A 99 22.45 -8.64 -4.14
N ASN A 100 22.84 -9.67 -3.39
CA ASN A 100 22.54 -11.06 -3.75
C ASN A 100 21.08 -11.37 -3.45
N PHE A 101 20.46 -12.23 -4.25
CA PHE A 101 19.11 -12.67 -3.98
C PHE A 101 18.91 -14.15 -4.26
N VAL A 102 17.91 -14.72 -3.58
CA VAL A 102 17.33 -16.03 -3.86
C VAL A 102 15.83 -15.98 -3.57
N ASP A 103 15.04 -16.70 -4.35
CA ASP A 103 13.61 -16.85 -4.10
C ASP A 103 13.15 -18.30 -3.90
N THR A 104 11.90 -18.47 -3.52
CA THR A 104 11.34 -19.81 -3.21
C THR A 104 11.03 -20.66 -4.44
N VAL A 105 11.10 -20.10 -5.65
CA VAL A 105 10.92 -20.86 -6.90
C VAL A 105 12.24 -21.23 -7.56
N GLY A 106 13.36 -20.74 -7.02
CA GLY A 106 14.70 -21.08 -7.47
C GLY A 106 15.32 -20.04 -8.41
N ASN A 107 14.80 -18.82 -8.49
CA ASN A 107 15.58 -17.73 -9.04
C ASN A 107 16.62 -17.28 -8.01
N TYR A 108 17.88 -17.19 -8.41
CA TYR A 108 18.93 -16.57 -7.59
C TYR A 108 19.99 -15.90 -8.45
N GLN A 109 20.66 -14.94 -7.83
CA GLN A 109 21.89 -14.37 -8.31
C GLN A 109 22.77 -14.06 -7.10
N ILE A 110 23.91 -14.76 -7.02
CA ILE A 110 24.83 -14.70 -5.89
C ILE A 110 26.23 -14.48 -6.42
N LEU A 111 26.86 -13.41 -5.98
CA LEU A 111 28.18 -12.97 -6.33
C LEU A 111 28.97 -12.76 -5.04
N TYR A 112 30.08 -13.46 -4.90
CA TYR A 112 31.01 -13.23 -3.80
C TYR A 112 32.41 -12.88 -4.32
N THR A 113 32.93 -11.76 -3.79
CA THR A 113 34.26 -11.25 -4.12
C THR A 113 35.05 -11.05 -2.84
N LYS A 114 36.37 -11.26 -2.91
CA LYS A 114 37.31 -10.92 -1.83
C LYS A 114 38.30 -9.89 -2.36
N GLY A 115 38.10 -8.63 -2.02
CA GLY A 115 38.79 -7.51 -2.66
C GLY A 115 38.41 -7.44 -4.15
N LYS A 116 39.40 -7.39 -5.03
CA LYS A 116 39.17 -7.38 -6.50
C LYS A 116 39.02 -8.78 -7.12
N LYS A 117 39.12 -9.85 -6.33
CA LYS A 117 39.07 -11.23 -6.84
C LYS A 117 37.64 -11.78 -6.75
N LEU A 118 37.12 -12.23 -7.88
CA LEU A 118 35.91 -13.06 -7.94
C LEU A 118 36.20 -14.42 -7.31
N ILE A 119 35.40 -14.81 -6.33
CA ILE A 119 35.50 -16.13 -5.68
C ILE A 119 34.51 -17.10 -6.33
N PHE A 120 33.24 -16.71 -6.41
CA PHE A 120 32.24 -17.44 -7.18
C PHE A 120 31.11 -16.52 -7.64
N GLN A 121 30.42 -16.96 -8.70
CA GLN A 121 29.17 -16.40 -9.16
C GLN A 121 28.21 -17.54 -9.49
N LEU A 122 27.02 -17.49 -8.91
CA LEU A 122 25.94 -18.45 -9.13
C LEU A 122 24.74 -17.66 -9.65
N SER A 123 24.10 -18.12 -10.72
CA SER A 123 22.86 -17.52 -11.18
C SER A 123 21.98 -18.54 -11.88
N HIS A 124 20.72 -18.56 -11.48
CA HIS A 124 19.65 -19.22 -12.22
C HIS A 124 18.45 -18.30 -12.19
N THR A 125 17.94 -17.92 -13.36
CA THR A 125 16.86 -16.94 -13.46
C THR A 125 15.95 -17.28 -14.62
N GLY A 126 14.67 -16.96 -14.50
CA GLY A 126 13.66 -17.25 -15.52
C GLY A 126 12.60 -18.23 -15.03
N GLU A 127 12.74 -18.74 -13.80
CA GLU A 127 11.66 -19.44 -13.12
C GLU A 127 10.50 -18.48 -12.94
N LYS A 128 9.35 -18.92 -13.42
CA LYS A 128 8.14 -18.12 -13.32
C LYS A 128 7.71 -18.07 -11.87
N ALA A 129 7.10 -16.95 -11.48
CA ALA A 129 6.39 -16.88 -10.21
C ALA A 129 5.55 -18.15 -10.07
N PRO A 130 5.51 -18.77 -8.88
CA PRO A 130 4.65 -19.92 -8.70
C PRO A 130 3.26 -19.44 -9.14
N ILE A 131 2.62 -20.19 -10.04
CA ILE A 131 1.22 -19.93 -10.36
C ILE A 131 0.52 -20.20 -9.04
N ALA A 132 0.34 -19.15 -8.25
CA ALA A 132 -0.53 -19.22 -7.12
C ALA A 132 -1.86 -19.62 -7.75
N LEU A 133 -2.32 -20.83 -7.45
CA LEU A 133 -3.67 -21.29 -7.78
C LEU A 133 -4.72 -20.27 -7.29
N ASN A 134 -4.31 -19.36 -6.39
CA ASN A 134 -4.93 -18.07 -6.16
C ASN A 134 -3.96 -16.93 -6.53
N LYS A 135 -4.05 -16.37 -7.75
CA LYS A 135 -3.66 -14.95 -7.90
C LYS A 135 -4.52 -14.20 -6.91
N ALA A 136 -3.92 -13.75 -5.81
CA ALA A 136 -4.55 -12.90 -4.82
C ALA A 136 -5.35 -11.83 -5.58
N TYR A 137 -6.67 -11.77 -5.39
CA TYR A 137 -7.48 -10.80 -6.12
C TYR A 137 -6.89 -9.42 -5.79
N PRO A 138 -6.64 -8.55 -6.78
CA PRO A 138 -5.94 -7.29 -6.52
C PRO A 138 -6.90 -6.30 -5.86
N ILE A 139 -7.23 -6.54 -4.59
CA ILE A 139 -8.22 -5.79 -3.81
C ILE A 139 -7.84 -4.33 -3.58
N PHE A 140 -6.57 -3.97 -3.76
CA PHE A 140 -6.09 -2.59 -3.70
C PHE A 140 -6.02 -1.91 -5.08
N GLN A 141 -6.76 -2.44 -6.05
CA GLN A 141 -7.11 -1.73 -7.29
C GLN A 141 -8.44 -1.00 -7.12
N GLU A 142 -8.74 -0.07 -8.03
CA GLU A 142 -9.88 0.86 -7.94
C GLU A 142 -11.19 0.22 -7.43
N ALA A 143 -11.65 -0.86 -8.05
CA ALA A 143 -12.92 -1.49 -7.68
C ALA A 143 -12.86 -2.11 -6.27
N GLY A 144 -11.73 -2.70 -5.90
CA GLY A 144 -11.54 -3.25 -4.56
C GLY A 144 -11.38 -2.16 -3.50
N LEU A 145 -10.71 -1.04 -3.82
CA LEU A 145 -10.60 0.12 -2.94
C LEU A 145 -11.95 0.75 -2.63
N LYS A 146 -12.86 0.83 -3.63
CA LYS A 146 -14.24 1.31 -3.43
C LYS A 146 -15.02 0.39 -2.47
N VAL A 147 -14.86 -0.93 -2.59
CA VAL A 147 -15.50 -1.89 -1.67
C VAL A 147 -14.91 -1.79 -0.26
N ILE A 148 -13.58 -1.82 -0.12
CA ILE A 148 -12.90 -1.71 1.18
C ILE A 148 -13.28 -0.40 1.86
N PHE A 149 -13.33 0.71 1.12
CA PHE A 149 -13.79 1.99 1.64
C PHE A 149 -15.17 1.91 2.27
N TYR A 150 -16.14 1.31 1.57
CA TYR A 150 -17.47 1.09 2.13
C TYR A 150 -17.44 0.22 3.40
N LEU A 151 -16.63 -0.84 3.43
CA LEU A 151 -16.48 -1.68 4.62
C LEU A 151 -15.82 -0.95 5.80
N LEU A 152 -14.95 0.02 5.54
CA LEU A 152 -14.31 0.81 6.58
C LEU A 152 -15.27 1.87 7.13
N GLN A 153 -16.18 2.44 6.33
CA GLN A 153 -17.14 3.45 6.79
C GLN A 153 -17.99 3.00 7.99
N ASP A 154 -18.34 1.72 8.03
CA ASP A 154 -18.97 1.09 9.18
C ASP A 154 -18.54 -0.37 9.23
N VAL A 155 -17.96 -0.79 10.35
CA VAL A 155 -17.41 -2.14 10.55
C VAL A 155 -18.47 -3.24 10.41
N ASP A 156 -19.75 -2.91 10.62
CA ASP A 156 -20.86 -3.84 10.46
C ASP A 156 -21.28 -4.03 8.99
N ASN A 157 -20.80 -3.16 8.07
CA ASN A 157 -21.02 -3.32 6.63
C ASN A 157 -20.47 -4.64 6.10
N VAL A 158 -19.44 -5.21 6.73
CA VAL A 158 -18.91 -6.53 6.38
C VAL A 158 -19.94 -7.65 6.56
N GLY A 159 -20.89 -7.47 7.48
CA GLY A 159 -21.97 -8.42 7.77
C GLY A 159 -23.09 -8.40 6.74
N LYS A 160 -23.24 -7.30 5.99
CA LYS A 160 -24.28 -7.13 4.95
C LYS A 160 -24.10 -8.12 3.81
N THR A 161 -25.20 -8.52 3.18
CA THR A 161 -25.21 -9.40 2.02
C THR A 161 -24.47 -8.78 0.83
N PHE A 162 -24.01 -9.62 -0.13
CA PHE A 162 -23.34 -9.11 -1.33
C PHE A 162 -24.21 -8.16 -2.16
N ARG A 163 -25.55 -8.32 -2.12
CA ARG A 163 -26.49 -7.40 -2.79
C ARG A 163 -26.56 -6.05 -2.09
N GLU A 164 -26.69 -6.02 -0.78
CA GLU A 164 -26.69 -4.76 0.00
C GLU A 164 -25.37 -4.00 -0.15
N ILE A 165 -24.22 -4.70 -0.21
CA ILE A 165 -22.93 -4.07 -0.48
C ILE A 165 -22.90 -3.48 -1.90
N LYS A 166 -23.42 -4.22 -2.90
CA LYS A 166 -23.51 -3.76 -4.29
C LYS A 166 -24.37 -2.51 -4.43
N GLU A 167 -25.44 -2.40 -3.65
CA GLU A 167 -26.28 -1.20 -3.69
C GLU A 167 -25.54 0.04 -3.22
N GLN A 168 -24.46 -0.10 -2.46
CA GLN A 168 -23.66 1.03 -1.95
C GLN A 168 -22.36 1.25 -2.73
N CYS A 169 -21.89 0.23 -3.43
CA CYS A 169 -20.66 0.27 -4.20
C CYS A 169 -20.97 0.14 -5.69
N ASP A 170 -20.53 1.08 -6.52
CA ASP A 170 -20.68 1.00 -7.98
C ASP A 170 -19.68 0.00 -8.59
N VAL A 171 -19.87 -1.28 -8.28
CA VAL A 171 -19.02 -2.40 -8.72
C VAL A 171 -19.86 -3.66 -8.96
N SER A 172 -19.28 -4.65 -9.65
CA SER A 172 -19.96 -5.92 -9.90
C SER A 172 -20.10 -6.77 -8.62
N LEU A 173 -21.12 -7.65 -8.57
CA LEU A 173 -21.29 -8.60 -7.46
C LEU A 173 -20.10 -9.59 -7.37
N GLY A 174 -19.53 -9.96 -8.53
CA GLY A 174 -18.32 -10.78 -8.58
C GLY A 174 -17.10 -10.09 -7.95
N THR A 175 -16.96 -8.78 -8.17
CA THR A 175 -15.94 -7.97 -7.50
C THR A 175 -16.09 -8.02 -5.99
N ILE A 176 -17.31 -7.82 -5.46
CA ILE A 176 -17.57 -7.83 -4.02
C ILE A 176 -17.22 -9.19 -3.41
N LYS A 177 -17.65 -10.28 -4.06
CA LYS A 177 -17.31 -11.64 -3.63
C LYS A 177 -15.79 -11.83 -3.59
N ASN A 178 -15.09 -11.51 -4.68
CA ASN A 178 -13.64 -11.68 -4.75
C ASN A 178 -12.90 -10.80 -3.72
N VAL A 179 -13.37 -9.59 -3.45
CA VAL A 179 -12.80 -8.72 -2.41
C VAL A 179 -12.98 -9.33 -1.03
N LEU A 180 -14.17 -9.82 -0.69
CA LEU A 180 -14.43 -10.42 0.61
C LEU A 180 -13.67 -11.75 0.80
N ASP A 181 -13.62 -12.59 -0.23
CA ASP A 181 -12.85 -13.85 -0.23
C ASP A 181 -11.35 -13.57 -0.01
N GLU A 182 -10.81 -12.53 -0.66
CA GLU A 182 -9.40 -12.13 -0.51
C GLU A 182 -9.12 -11.48 0.85
N LEU A 183 -10.03 -10.64 1.36
CA LEU A 183 -9.90 -10.08 2.71
C LEU A 183 -9.93 -11.19 3.77
N GLU A 184 -10.72 -12.25 3.56
CA GLU A 184 -10.71 -13.44 4.41
C GLU A 184 -9.39 -14.22 4.30
N ALA A 185 -8.89 -14.46 3.08
CA ALA A 185 -7.59 -15.09 2.85
C ALA A 185 -6.43 -14.31 3.53
N ARG A 186 -6.51 -12.97 3.54
CA ARG A 186 -5.57 -12.07 4.21
C ARG A 186 -5.84 -11.85 5.70
N LYS A 187 -6.82 -12.54 6.27
CA LYS A 187 -7.23 -12.50 7.68
C LYS A 187 -7.76 -11.14 8.16
N PHE A 188 -8.18 -10.27 7.24
CA PHE A 188 -8.92 -9.05 7.53
C PHE A 188 -10.41 -9.31 7.76
N VAL A 189 -10.94 -10.40 7.21
CA VAL A 189 -12.31 -10.84 7.47
C VAL A 189 -12.27 -12.22 8.11
N LEU A 190 -13.08 -12.40 9.16
CA LEU A 190 -13.34 -13.71 9.73
C LEU A 190 -14.79 -14.08 9.42
N THR A 191 -14.98 -15.14 8.65
CA THR A 191 -16.31 -15.70 8.39
C THR A 191 -16.61 -16.80 9.39
N THR A 192 -17.73 -16.68 10.08
CA THR A 192 -18.31 -17.73 10.93
C THR A 192 -19.59 -18.25 10.28
N LYS A 193 -20.14 -19.37 10.80
CA LYS A 193 -21.43 -19.91 10.31
C LYS A 193 -22.59 -18.90 10.35
N ARG A 194 -22.49 -17.83 11.15
CA ARG A 194 -23.58 -16.86 11.38
C ARG A 194 -23.30 -15.46 10.85
N LYS A 195 -22.03 -15.04 10.72
CA LYS A 195 -21.67 -13.68 10.31
C LYS A 195 -20.22 -13.56 9.84
N ARG A 196 -19.97 -12.50 9.06
CA ARG A 196 -18.62 -11.97 8.78
C ARG A 196 -18.26 -10.89 9.79
N ILE A 197 -16.99 -10.81 10.17
CA ILE A 197 -16.46 -9.82 11.13
C ILE A 197 -15.18 -9.23 10.56
N LEU A 198 -15.05 -7.90 10.59
CA LEU A 198 -13.83 -7.20 10.20
C LEU A 198 -12.78 -7.27 11.32
N LYS A 199 -11.57 -7.67 10.98
CA LYS A 199 -10.41 -7.86 11.84
C LYS A 199 -9.27 -6.96 11.38
N ASP A 200 -8.37 -6.65 12.32
CA ASP A 200 -7.16 -5.87 12.04
C ASP A 200 -7.48 -4.55 11.30
N LYS A 201 -8.52 -3.88 11.80
CA LYS A 201 -9.15 -2.72 11.16
C LYS A 201 -8.15 -1.60 10.91
N ARG A 202 -7.24 -1.40 11.88
CA ARG A 202 -6.19 -0.39 11.78
C ARG A 202 -5.27 -0.65 10.60
N ARG A 203 -4.70 -1.87 10.52
CA ARG A 203 -3.84 -2.23 9.40
C ARG A 203 -4.57 -2.17 8.06
N LEU A 204 -5.86 -2.54 8.03
CA LEU A 204 -6.65 -2.42 6.80
C LEU A 204 -6.84 -0.96 6.39
N LEU A 205 -7.13 -0.07 7.34
CA LEU A 205 -7.23 1.37 7.10
C LEU A 205 -5.90 1.93 6.58
N ASP A 206 -4.78 1.61 7.23
CA ASP A 206 -3.45 2.11 6.82
C ASP A 206 -3.12 1.67 5.38
N LEU A 207 -3.33 0.39 5.05
CA LEU A 207 -3.15 -0.11 3.68
C LEU A 207 -4.11 0.54 2.68
N TRP A 208 -5.35 0.76 3.09
CA TRP A 208 -6.33 1.42 2.24
C TRP A 208 -5.93 2.87 1.95
N VAL A 209 -5.47 3.63 2.95
CA VAL A 209 -4.99 5.00 2.78
C VAL A 209 -3.79 5.06 1.84
N GLU A 210 -2.81 4.18 2.00
CA GLU A 210 -1.65 4.10 1.12
C GLU A 210 -2.07 3.87 -0.34
N ASN A 211 -2.90 2.84 -0.58
CA ASN A 211 -3.32 2.48 -1.92
C ASN A 211 -4.36 3.46 -2.50
N TYR A 212 -5.13 4.14 -1.65
CA TYR A 212 -6.02 5.22 -2.05
C TYR A 212 -5.21 6.33 -2.74
N HIS A 213 -4.12 6.80 -2.12
CA HIS A 213 -3.26 7.83 -2.71
C HIS A 213 -2.52 7.37 -3.97
N HIS A 214 -2.05 6.12 -4.00
CA HIS A 214 -1.27 5.63 -5.14
C HIS A 214 -2.12 5.19 -6.33
N VAL A 215 -3.36 4.73 -6.12
CA VAL A 215 -4.16 4.08 -7.15
C VAL A 215 -5.47 4.79 -7.43
N LEU A 216 -6.24 5.15 -6.39
CA LEU A 216 -7.60 5.66 -6.58
C LEU A 216 -7.63 7.18 -6.77
N LYS A 217 -7.10 7.96 -5.81
CA LYS A 217 -7.13 9.44 -5.83
C LYS A 217 -6.64 10.03 -7.16
N PRO A 218 -5.55 9.55 -7.80
CA PRO A 218 -5.10 10.08 -9.10
C PRO A 218 -6.12 9.88 -10.21
N LYS A 219 -6.89 8.79 -10.19
CA LYS A 219 -7.93 8.49 -11.19
C LYS A 219 -9.22 9.27 -10.96
N LEU A 220 -9.40 9.80 -9.76
CA LEU A 220 -10.55 10.63 -9.43
C LEU A 220 -10.36 12.08 -9.89
N LEU A 221 -9.16 12.51 -10.26
CA LEU A 221 -8.92 13.90 -10.67
C LEU A 221 -9.80 14.28 -11.86
N VAL A 222 -10.65 15.30 -11.67
CA VAL A 222 -11.52 15.84 -12.71
C VAL A 222 -10.87 17.03 -13.38
N LYS A 223 -10.52 18.06 -12.58
CA LYS A 223 -9.99 19.34 -13.07
C LYS A 223 -9.46 20.20 -11.92
N HIS A 224 -8.66 21.20 -12.25
CA HIS A 224 -8.33 22.30 -11.35
C HIS A 224 -9.20 23.54 -11.62
N PHE A 225 -9.39 24.35 -10.58
CA PHE A 225 -10.12 25.60 -10.60
C PHE A 225 -9.35 26.66 -9.80
N ALA A 226 -9.58 27.92 -10.13
CA ALA A 226 -9.12 29.04 -9.33
C ALA A 226 -10.30 29.66 -8.57
N PHE A 227 -10.04 30.22 -7.39
CA PHE A 227 -10.96 31.19 -6.83
C PHE A 227 -11.12 32.38 -7.79
N ARG A 228 -12.28 33.04 -7.71
CA ARG A 228 -12.57 34.23 -8.49
C ARG A 228 -11.64 35.38 -8.10
N ASP A 229 -11.42 35.56 -6.81
CA ASP A 229 -10.60 36.59 -6.19
C ASP A 229 -10.10 36.13 -4.80
N GLU A 230 -9.20 36.91 -4.20
CA GLU A 230 -8.67 36.64 -2.85
C GLU A 230 -9.74 36.67 -1.77
N GLN A 231 -10.82 37.44 -1.95
CA GLN A 231 -11.92 37.47 -1.00
C GLN A 231 -12.67 36.13 -0.97
N SER A 232 -12.95 35.56 -2.15
CA SER A 232 -13.59 34.25 -2.30
C SER A 232 -12.76 33.14 -1.65
N LYS A 233 -11.44 33.23 -1.76
CA LYS A 233 -10.49 32.33 -1.08
C LYS A 233 -10.52 32.50 0.43
N ALA A 234 -10.42 33.74 0.91
CA ALA A 234 -10.42 34.05 2.34
C ALA A 234 -11.75 33.68 3.02
N GLN A 235 -12.84 33.64 2.27
CA GLN A 235 -14.19 33.30 2.73
C GLN A 235 -14.67 31.96 2.18
N TRP A 236 -13.75 31.03 1.92
CA TRP A 236 -14.07 29.72 1.34
C TRP A 236 -15.14 28.95 2.13
N ASP A 237 -15.13 29.10 3.46
CA ASP A 237 -16.03 28.47 4.42
C ASP A 237 -17.48 28.99 4.33
N LYS A 238 -17.66 30.18 3.75
CA LYS A 238 -18.97 30.80 3.49
C LYS A 238 -19.55 30.44 2.12
N ILE A 239 -18.78 29.76 1.27
CA ILE A 239 -19.24 29.35 -0.06
C ILE A 239 -20.23 28.20 0.09
N VAL A 240 -21.49 28.45 -0.29
CA VAL A 240 -22.52 27.42 -0.36
C VAL A 240 -22.28 26.58 -1.61
N LEU A 241 -21.79 25.36 -1.43
CA LEU A 241 -21.61 24.40 -2.52
C LEU A 241 -22.96 23.83 -2.98
N PRO A 242 -23.16 23.64 -4.30
CA PRO A 242 -24.33 22.94 -4.83
C PRO A 242 -24.46 21.52 -4.28
N GLU A 243 -25.68 20.99 -4.26
CA GLU A 243 -25.92 19.58 -3.94
C GLU A 243 -25.08 18.66 -4.86
N GLY A 244 -24.49 17.62 -4.26
CA GLY A 244 -23.57 16.71 -4.93
C GLY A 244 -22.11 17.17 -4.93
N ILE A 245 -21.82 18.39 -4.46
CA ILE A 245 -20.48 18.94 -4.34
C ILE A 245 -20.14 19.15 -2.86
N CYS A 246 -18.96 18.71 -2.43
CA CYS A 246 -18.50 18.86 -1.04
C CYS A 246 -17.03 19.26 -0.97
N TRP A 247 -16.67 20.03 0.06
CA TRP A 247 -15.29 20.27 0.42
C TRP A 247 -14.64 18.97 0.90
N GLY A 248 -13.38 18.77 0.54
CA GLY A 248 -12.54 17.64 0.91
C GLY A 248 -11.27 18.06 1.66
N GLY A 249 -10.39 17.10 1.94
CA GLY A 249 -9.08 17.35 2.56
C GLY A 249 -9.12 18.27 3.77
N GLU A 250 -8.26 19.28 3.78
CA GLU A 250 -8.13 20.24 4.88
C GLU A 250 -9.41 21.04 5.13
N CYS A 251 -10.13 21.41 4.07
CA CYS A 251 -11.39 22.13 4.17
C CYS A 251 -12.45 21.30 4.91
N ALA A 252 -12.56 20.01 4.57
CA ALA A 252 -13.45 19.10 5.29
C ALA A 252 -13.00 18.85 6.74
N ALA A 253 -11.69 18.73 6.98
CA ALA A 253 -11.14 18.58 8.32
C ALA A 253 -11.45 19.78 9.22
N TYR A 254 -11.34 21.00 8.68
CA TYR A 254 -11.75 22.22 9.37
C TYR A 254 -13.24 22.19 9.73
N GLN A 255 -14.10 21.72 8.82
CA GLN A 255 -15.54 21.62 9.09
C GLN A 255 -15.89 20.62 10.20
N VAL A 256 -15.05 19.60 10.44
CA VAL A 256 -15.26 18.61 11.50
C VAL A 256 -15.02 19.21 12.88
N ASN A 257 -13.89 19.88 13.10
CA ASN A 257 -13.49 20.32 14.45
C ASN A 257 -12.76 21.67 14.53
N GLY A 258 -12.60 22.39 13.41
CA GLY A 258 -11.95 23.69 13.34
C GLY A 258 -10.44 23.69 13.63
N TYR A 259 -9.82 22.52 13.80
CA TYR A 259 -8.45 22.40 14.28
C TYR A 259 -7.40 22.87 13.27
N LEU A 260 -7.59 22.54 11.99
CA LEU A 260 -6.65 22.86 10.91
C LEU A 260 -7.20 23.97 10.01
N THR A 261 -6.57 25.15 10.01
CA THR A 261 -6.87 26.17 9.00
C THR A 261 -6.38 25.71 7.62
N PRO A 262 -7.25 25.61 6.60
CA PRO A 262 -6.86 25.09 5.30
C PRO A 262 -5.88 25.97 4.53
N GLN A 263 -4.93 25.33 3.88
CA GLN A 263 -4.06 25.87 2.85
C GLN A 263 -4.28 25.18 1.50
N LYS A 264 -4.88 23.98 1.51
CA LYS A 264 -5.26 23.23 0.33
C LYS A 264 -6.77 23.15 0.18
N PHE A 265 -7.22 23.36 -1.04
CA PHE A 265 -8.63 23.40 -1.39
C PHE A 265 -8.95 22.22 -2.29
N GLU A 266 -9.62 21.23 -1.75
CA GLU A 266 -10.06 20.04 -2.48
C GLU A 266 -11.58 19.97 -2.49
N ILE A 267 -12.17 19.55 -3.60
CA ILE A 267 -13.62 19.39 -3.75
C ILE A 267 -13.90 18.02 -4.36
N TYR A 268 -14.97 17.36 -3.90
CA TYR A 268 -15.51 16.16 -4.54
C TYR A 268 -16.87 16.45 -5.15
N THR A 269 -17.14 15.90 -6.35
CA THR A 269 -18.42 16.07 -7.06
C THR A 269 -18.95 14.75 -7.62
N ASP A 270 -20.25 14.50 -7.50
CA ASP A 270 -20.98 13.47 -8.28
C ASP A 270 -21.87 14.07 -9.39
N VAL A 271 -21.87 15.40 -9.52
CA VAL A 271 -22.55 16.14 -10.58
C VAL A 271 -21.57 16.73 -11.57
N ALA A 272 -22.07 17.21 -12.71
CA ALA A 272 -21.25 17.91 -13.71
C ALA A 272 -20.50 19.09 -13.07
N TRP A 273 -19.18 19.18 -13.31
CA TRP A 273 -18.30 20.18 -12.71
C TRP A 273 -18.75 21.63 -12.95
N GLY A 274 -19.48 21.88 -14.05
CA GLY A 274 -20.05 23.20 -14.37
C GLY A 274 -21.00 23.73 -13.31
N ASN A 275 -21.59 22.86 -12.47
CA ASN A 275 -22.40 23.28 -11.33
C ASN A 275 -21.59 24.10 -10.31
N LEU A 276 -20.27 23.87 -10.18
CA LEU A 276 -19.43 24.67 -9.30
C LEU A 276 -19.45 26.16 -9.68
N MET A 277 -19.62 26.49 -10.96
CA MET A 277 -19.63 27.87 -11.43
C MET A 277 -20.85 28.66 -10.92
N LYS A 278 -21.93 27.97 -10.54
CA LYS A 278 -23.14 28.58 -9.96
C LYS A 278 -22.86 29.25 -8.61
N THR A 279 -21.77 28.90 -7.94
CA THR A 279 -21.35 29.55 -6.69
C THR A 279 -20.95 31.01 -6.88
N GLY A 280 -20.54 31.40 -8.10
CA GLY A 280 -19.96 32.72 -8.33
C GLY A 280 -18.60 32.94 -7.63
N ALA A 281 -18.04 31.96 -6.95
CA ALA A 281 -16.79 32.10 -6.21
C ALA A 281 -15.57 31.50 -6.95
N MET A 282 -15.81 30.77 -8.05
CA MET A 282 -14.79 29.99 -8.75
C MET A 282 -14.70 30.36 -10.24
N ARG A 283 -13.55 30.05 -10.85
CA ARG A 283 -13.27 30.17 -12.28
C ARG A 283 -12.74 28.84 -12.83
N ALA A 284 -13.19 28.48 -14.03
CA ALA A 284 -12.75 27.29 -14.76
C ALA A 284 -11.37 27.50 -15.44
N THR A 285 -10.39 27.95 -14.68
CA THR A 285 -8.99 28.12 -15.06
C THR A 285 -8.11 27.31 -14.12
N GLU A 286 -6.91 26.93 -14.57
CA GLU A 286 -5.92 26.30 -13.70
C GLU A 286 -5.67 27.14 -12.44
N GLY A 287 -5.64 26.49 -11.27
CA GLY A 287 -5.62 27.16 -9.99
C GLY A 287 -5.48 26.20 -8.82
N GLU A 288 -5.62 26.73 -7.61
CA GLU A 288 -5.32 26.03 -6.36
C GLU A 288 -6.41 25.08 -5.84
N ILE A 289 -7.59 25.09 -6.46
CA ILE A 289 -8.68 24.19 -6.10
C ILE A 289 -8.58 22.94 -6.96
N THR A 290 -8.48 21.78 -6.32
CA THR A 290 -8.44 20.49 -7.01
C THR A 290 -9.79 19.79 -6.87
N MET A 291 -10.42 19.44 -8.00
CA MET A 291 -11.69 18.73 -8.02
C MET A 291 -11.48 17.24 -8.33
N TYR A 292 -12.12 16.40 -7.52
CA TYR A 292 -12.16 14.96 -7.64
C TYR A 292 -13.58 14.44 -7.90
N GLN A 293 -13.67 13.30 -8.57
CA GLN A 293 -14.90 12.55 -8.75
C GLN A 293 -15.26 11.88 -7.42
N LYS A 294 -16.47 12.13 -6.93
CA LYS A 294 -17.05 11.45 -5.78
C LYS A 294 -17.38 10.01 -6.14
N PHE A 295 -17.08 9.08 -5.23
CA PHE A 295 -17.26 7.64 -5.43
C PHE A 295 -18.04 6.94 -4.29
N TRP A 296 -18.69 7.71 -3.42
CA TRP A 296 -19.51 7.23 -2.32
C TRP A 296 -20.94 7.76 -2.40
N LYS A 297 -21.86 7.14 -1.65
CA LYS A 297 -23.25 7.58 -1.55
C LYS A 297 -23.49 8.46 -0.33
N GLY A 298 -24.47 9.36 -0.42
CA GLY A 298 -24.80 10.34 0.61
C GLY A 298 -24.16 11.70 0.35
N SER A 299 -24.63 12.74 1.03
CA SER A 299 -24.18 14.13 0.84
C SER A 299 -22.97 14.50 1.71
N THR A 300 -22.73 13.76 2.79
CA THR A 300 -21.67 14.04 3.75
C THR A 300 -20.31 13.50 3.29
N MET A 301 -19.25 14.26 3.53
CA MET A 301 -17.86 13.83 3.34
C MET A 301 -17.49 12.77 4.39
N PRO A 302 -17.11 11.54 4.01
CA PRO A 302 -16.84 10.48 4.98
C PRO A 302 -15.55 10.74 5.77
N ILE A 303 -15.60 10.58 7.10
CA ILE A 303 -14.46 10.85 8.00
C ILE A 303 -13.19 10.08 7.59
N ILE A 304 -13.32 8.82 7.13
CA ILE A 304 -12.18 8.02 6.65
C ILE A 304 -11.50 8.67 5.45
N LEU A 305 -12.26 9.31 4.56
CA LEU A 305 -11.71 10.00 3.40
C LEU A 305 -11.04 11.32 3.80
N ILE A 306 -11.61 12.05 4.78
CA ILE A 306 -10.97 13.24 5.36
C ILE A 306 -9.62 12.86 5.99
N TYR A 307 -9.60 11.80 6.82
CA TYR A 307 -8.39 11.26 7.41
C TYR A 307 -7.35 10.90 6.34
N ALA A 308 -7.77 10.21 5.28
CA ALA A 308 -6.88 9.84 4.19
C ALA A 308 -6.31 11.07 3.47
N ASP A 309 -7.17 12.00 3.04
CA ASP A 309 -6.73 13.17 2.28
C ASP A 309 -5.70 14.04 3.05
N LEU A 310 -5.82 14.13 4.37
CA LEU A 310 -4.84 14.82 5.22
C LEU A 310 -3.45 14.15 5.27
N LEU A 311 -3.35 12.85 4.99
CA LEU A 311 -2.10 12.10 5.01
C LEU A 311 -1.36 12.13 3.66
N GLY A 312 -1.96 12.68 2.60
CA GLY A 312 -1.49 12.53 1.23
C GLY A 312 -0.18 13.23 0.88
N ASP A 313 0.21 14.28 1.62
CA ASP A 313 1.37 15.13 1.28
C ASP A 313 2.51 15.07 2.31
N GLY A 314 2.33 14.32 3.41
CA GLY A 314 3.33 14.21 4.48
C GLY A 314 3.55 15.49 5.30
N ASN A 315 2.68 16.50 5.18
CA ASN A 315 2.82 17.74 5.95
C ASN A 315 2.53 17.50 7.44
N SER A 316 3.48 17.88 8.31
CA SER A 316 3.36 17.72 9.77
C SER A 316 2.04 18.23 10.36
N ARG A 317 1.52 19.38 9.89
CA ARG A 317 0.25 19.96 10.38
C ARG A 317 -0.95 19.11 9.98
N SER A 318 -0.96 18.61 8.74
CA SER A 318 -2.04 17.79 8.21
C SER A 318 -2.01 16.39 8.84
N ILE A 319 -0.83 15.84 9.11
CA ILE A 319 -0.64 14.61 9.90
C ILE A 319 -1.16 14.78 11.34
N GLU A 320 -0.85 15.90 12.00
CA GLU A 320 -1.35 16.16 13.35
C GLU A 320 -2.88 16.24 13.39
N ALA A 321 -3.47 16.95 12.43
CA ALA A 321 -4.93 16.99 12.25
C ALA A 321 -5.53 15.61 11.94
N ALA A 322 -4.88 14.81 11.11
CA ALA A 322 -5.30 13.43 10.80
C ALA A 322 -5.28 12.56 12.06
N ASN A 323 -4.23 12.65 12.87
CA ASN A 323 -4.15 11.94 14.15
C ASN A 323 -5.25 12.37 15.11
N LYS A 324 -5.63 13.65 15.11
CA LYS A 324 -6.75 14.15 15.91
C LYS A 324 -8.09 13.56 15.44
N ILE A 325 -8.36 13.57 14.13
CA ILE A 325 -9.56 12.93 13.55
C ILE A 325 -9.59 11.43 13.87
N LEU A 326 -8.46 10.75 13.70
CA LEU A 326 -8.34 9.34 14.02
C LEU A 326 -8.66 9.06 15.50
N ASN A 327 -8.23 9.97 16.39
CA ASN A 327 -8.43 9.82 17.81
C ASN A 327 -9.87 10.06 18.27
N ASP A 328 -10.50 11.08 17.69
CA ASP A 328 -11.78 11.63 18.14
C ASP A 328 -12.95 10.97 17.38
N GLU A 329 -12.81 10.76 16.07
CA GLU A 329 -13.90 10.32 15.18
C GLU A 329 -13.76 8.86 14.70
N LEU A 330 -12.55 8.31 14.67
CA LEU A 330 -12.26 6.93 14.21
C LEU A 330 -11.74 6.02 15.34
N SER A 331 -12.22 6.23 16.56
CA SER A 331 -11.80 5.49 17.76
C SER A 331 -11.90 3.96 17.63
N ASN A 332 -12.83 3.46 16.79
CA ASN A 332 -12.99 2.04 16.46
C ASN A 332 -11.83 1.41 15.66
N PHE A 333 -10.87 2.22 15.21
CA PHE A 333 -9.66 1.84 14.49
C PHE A 333 -8.39 1.94 15.35
N LYS A 334 -8.51 2.15 16.66
CA LYS A 334 -7.40 2.12 17.61
C LYS A 334 -6.98 0.71 17.97
#